data_AF-A0A7L0VVW5-F1
#
_entry.id   AF-A0A7L0VVW5-F1
#
_cell.length_a   1.000
_cell.length_b   1.000
_cell.length_c   1.000
_cell.angle_alpha   90.00
_cell.angle_beta   90.00
_cell.angle_gamma   90.00
#
_symmetry.space_group_name_H-M   'P 1'
#
loop_
_entity.id
_entity.type
_entity.pdbx_description
1 polymer ?
#
loop_
_entity_poly.entity_id
_entity_poly.type
_entity_poly.pdbx_seq_one_letter_code
_entity_poly.pdbx_strand_id
1 'polypeptide(L)'
;DEKKQMVANIEKQLEEARELLEQMELEVREIPPQSRGMYSSRMRSYKQEMGKLEADFKRSRIAYSDEVRNELLGDDGNSSENQRAHLLDNTERLERSSRRLEAGYQIAVETEQIGQEMLENLSHDREKIQRARERLRETDANLGKSSRILTGMLRR
;
A
#
# COMPACT_ATOMS: atom_id res chain seq x y z
N ASP A 1 22.50 22.78 27.33
CA ASP A 1 23.84 22.49 27.90
C ASP A 1 23.85 21.47 29.04
N GLU A 2 22.87 21.49 29.95
CA GLU A 2 22.77 20.54 31.08
C GLU A 2 22.85 19.05 30.67
N LYS A 3 22.19 18.66 29.58
CA LYS A 3 22.20 17.26 29.09
C LYS A 3 23.54 16.84 28.48
N LYS A 4 24.26 17.74 27.78
CA LYS A 4 25.63 17.46 27.28
C LYS A 4 26.60 17.30 28.44
N GLN A 5 26.43 18.13 29.48
CA GLN A 5 27.19 18.01 30.72
C GLN A 5 26.87 16.69 31.44
N MET A 6 25.61 16.24 31.42
CA MET A 6 25.22 14.93 31.95
C MET A 6 25.87 13.76 31.20
N VAL A 7 25.91 13.80 29.86
CA VAL A 7 26.60 12.78 29.05
C VAL A 7 28.10 12.73 29.37
N ALA A 8 28.76 13.89 29.46
CA ALA A 8 30.17 13.97 29.83
C ALA A 8 30.44 13.45 31.26
N ASN A 9 29.53 13.72 32.19
CA ASN A 9 29.61 13.19 33.55
C ASN A 9 29.47 11.67 33.58
N ILE A 10 28.56 11.10 32.79
CA ILE A 10 28.37 9.65 32.68
C ILE A 10 29.62 9.00 32.05
N GLU A 11 30.21 9.59 31.01
CA GLU A 11 31.46 9.09 30.42
C GLU A 11 32.60 9.07 31.44
N LYS A 12 32.72 10.13 32.24
CA LYS A 12 33.72 10.19 33.31
C LYS A 12 33.50 9.12 34.37
N GLN A 13 32.25 8.93 34.81
CA GLN A 13 31.91 7.91 35.82
C GLN A 13 32.11 6.48 35.30
N LEU A 14 31.86 6.23 34.01
CA LEU A 14 32.15 4.93 33.40
C LEU A 14 33.65 4.65 33.36
N GLU A 15 34.47 5.67 33.09
CA GLU A 15 35.93 5.51 33.11
C GLU A 15 36.46 5.26 34.52
N GLU A 16 36.01 6.04 35.51
CA GLU A 16 36.35 5.82 36.93
C GLU A 16 35.96 4.40 37.40
N ALA A 17 34.79 3.90 36.97
CA ALA A 17 34.35 2.54 37.27
C ALA A 17 35.23 1.46 36.63
N ARG A 18 35.77 1.68 35.43
CA ARG A 18 36.74 0.76 34.80
C ARG A 18 38.06 0.73 35.55
N GLU A 19 38.60 1.90 35.90
CA GLU A 19 39.85 2.01 36.65
C GLU A 19 39.73 1.29 38.00
N LEU A 20 38.61 1.46 38.70
CA LEU A 20 38.36 0.78 39.96
C LEU A 20 38.24 -0.74 39.78
N LEU A 21 37.61 -1.19 38.71
CA LEU A 21 37.51 -2.61 38.39
C LEU A 21 38.90 -3.20 38.11
N GLU A 22 39.75 -2.50 37.38
CA GLU A 22 41.14 -2.91 37.11
C GLU A 22 41.98 -2.99 38.40
N GLN A 23 41.83 -2.02 39.30
CA GLN A 23 42.47 -2.05 40.63
C GLN A 23 42.02 -3.27 41.44
N MET A 24 40.71 -3.55 41.46
CA MET A 24 40.18 -4.74 42.13
C MET A 24 40.71 -6.04 41.50
N GLU A 25 41.01 -6.08 40.19
CA GLU A 25 41.62 -7.26 39.57
C GLU A 25 43.04 -7.51 40.05
N LEU A 26 43.81 -6.44 40.24
CA LEU A 26 45.17 -6.51 40.79
C LEU A 26 45.12 -6.99 42.24
N GLU A 27 44.20 -6.48 43.04
CA GLU A 27 44.02 -6.94 44.44
C GLU A 27 43.60 -8.40 44.53
N VAL A 28 42.70 -8.88 43.66
CA VAL A 28 42.26 -10.28 43.65
C VAL A 28 43.41 -11.24 43.30
N ARG A 29 44.44 -10.79 42.57
CA ARG A 29 45.65 -11.58 42.31
C ARG A 29 46.51 -11.77 43.55
N GLU A 30 46.55 -10.77 44.43
CA GLU A 30 47.28 -10.81 45.71
C GLU A 30 46.56 -11.66 46.78
N ILE A 31 45.28 -11.99 46.59
CA ILE A 31 44.51 -12.82 47.54
C ILE A 31 44.97 -14.29 47.51
N PRO A 32 45.09 -14.98 48.66
CA PRO A 32 45.40 -16.40 48.74
C PRO A 32 44.44 -17.29 47.91
N PRO A 33 44.95 -18.36 47.28
CA PRO A 33 44.18 -19.18 46.32
C PRO A 33 42.91 -19.81 46.92
N GLN A 34 42.89 -20.06 48.22
CA GLN A 34 41.78 -20.60 48.99
C GLN A 34 40.52 -19.71 49.06
N SER A 35 40.68 -18.38 49.02
CA SER A 35 39.56 -17.42 49.00
C SER A 35 39.33 -16.78 47.62
N ARG A 36 40.25 -16.97 46.67
CA ARG A 36 40.25 -16.33 45.34
C ARG A 36 39.05 -16.70 44.46
N GLY A 37 38.50 -17.91 44.61
CA GLY A 37 37.39 -18.40 43.77
C GLY A 37 36.11 -17.55 43.86
N MET A 38 35.74 -17.11 45.06
CA MET A 38 34.55 -16.27 45.27
C MET A 38 34.73 -14.86 44.67
N TYR A 39 35.88 -14.24 44.90
CA TYR A 39 36.17 -12.89 44.38
C TYR A 39 36.35 -12.89 42.86
N SER A 40 36.95 -13.94 42.29
CA SER A 40 37.07 -14.09 40.82
C SER A 40 35.70 -14.25 40.15
N SER A 41 34.74 -14.95 40.79
CA SER A 41 33.37 -15.03 40.29
C SER A 41 32.68 -13.67 40.30
N ARG A 42 32.79 -12.94 41.41
CA ARG A 42 32.19 -11.60 41.56
C ARG A 42 32.80 -10.58 40.59
N MET A 43 34.11 -10.68 40.34
CA MET A 43 34.81 -9.87 39.35
C MET A 43 34.27 -10.09 37.92
N ARG A 44 34.01 -11.35 37.55
CA ARG A 44 33.43 -11.68 36.24
C ARG A 44 32.01 -11.11 36.09
N SER A 45 31.20 -11.15 37.14
CA SER A 45 29.87 -10.53 37.14
C SER A 45 29.95 -9.02 36.95
N TYR A 46 30.82 -8.32 37.69
CA TYR A 46 30.99 -6.87 37.53
C TYR A 46 31.52 -6.48 36.14
N LYS A 47 32.42 -7.27 35.54
CA LYS A 47 32.85 -7.05 34.15
C LYS A 47 31.70 -7.18 33.17
N GLN A 48 30.82 -8.15 33.37
CA GLN A 48 29.66 -8.35 32.50
C GLN A 48 28.65 -7.22 32.65
N GLU A 49 28.39 -6.77 33.87
CA GLU A 49 27.51 -5.63 34.13
C GLU A 49 28.06 -4.34 33.54
N MET A 50 29.38 -4.11 33.65
CA MET A 50 30.02 -2.96 33.03
C MET A 50 29.91 -3.01 31.50
N GLY A 51 30.18 -4.16 30.88
CA GLY A 51 30.01 -4.32 29.44
C GLY A 51 28.58 -4.06 28.95
N LYS A 52 27.56 -4.42 29.75
CA LYS A 52 26.15 -4.09 29.45
C LYS A 52 25.90 -2.59 29.57
N LEU A 53 26.35 -1.97 30.65
CA LEU A 53 26.16 -0.55 30.91
C LEU A 53 26.80 0.32 29.82
N GLU A 54 27.99 -0.05 29.34
CA GLU A 54 28.62 0.62 28.20
C GLU A 54 27.85 0.46 26.89
N ALA A 55 27.31 -0.73 26.64
CA ALA A 55 26.51 -0.98 25.44
C ALA A 55 25.21 -0.17 25.46
N ASP A 56 24.56 -0.09 26.62
CA ASP A 56 23.33 0.69 26.83
C ASP A 56 23.60 2.20 26.74
N PHE A 57 24.73 2.66 27.28
CA PHE A 57 25.15 4.05 27.14
C PHE A 57 25.45 4.40 25.68
N LYS A 58 26.19 3.55 24.94
CA LYS A 58 26.45 3.75 23.51
C LYS A 58 25.17 3.77 22.68
N ARG A 59 24.22 2.87 22.95
CA ARG A 59 22.89 2.86 22.32
C ARG A 59 22.12 4.14 22.59
N SER A 60 22.08 4.57 23.85
CA SER A 60 21.40 5.80 24.28
C SER A 60 22.05 7.05 23.68
N ARG A 61 23.37 7.06 23.50
CA ARG A 61 24.12 8.15 22.84
C ARG A 61 23.85 8.22 21.34
N ILE A 62 23.70 7.09 20.66
CA ILE A 62 23.34 7.05 19.23
C ILE A 62 21.91 7.56 19.06
N ALA A 63 20.97 7.09 19.88
CA ALA A 63 19.60 7.58 19.89
C ALA A 63 19.56 9.10 20.13
N TYR A 64 20.33 9.60 21.11
CA TYR A 64 20.50 11.04 21.34
C TYR A 64 21.08 11.79 20.14
N SER A 65 22.06 11.22 19.44
CA SER A 65 22.62 11.85 18.23
C SER A 65 21.63 11.90 17.07
N ASP A 66 20.74 10.91 16.94
CA ASP A 66 19.70 10.89 15.91
C ASP A 66 18.55 11.84 16.26
N GLU A 67 18.20 11.93 17.54
CA GLU A 67 17.18 12.85 18.05
C GLU A 67 17.65 14.32 17.95
N VAL A 68 18.90 14.60 18.31
CA VAL A 68 19.52 15.93 18.12
C VAL A 68 19.77 16.23 16.64
N ARG A 69 20.07 15.23 15.81
CA ARG A 69 20.15 15.40 14.34
C ARG A 69 18.78 15.74 13.76
N ASN A 70 17.72 15.08 14.22
CA ASN A 70 16.35 15.37 13.80
C ASN A 70 15.86 16.75 14.30
N GLU A 71 16.27 17.18 15.49
CA GLU A 71 15.98 18.53 16.00
C GLU A 71 16.80 19.63 15.28
N LEU A 72 18.06 19.34 14.89
CA LEU A 72 18.95 20.31 14.25
C LEU A 72 18.76 20.41 12.74
N LEU A 73 18.38 19.31 12.09
CA LEU A 73 17.99 19.24 10.68
C LEU A 73 16.46 19.27 10.54
N GLY A 74 15.80 20.09 11.36
CA GLY A 74 14.35 20.13 11.53
C GLY A 74 13.62 19.71 10.27
N ASP A 75 12.78 18.67 10.40
CA ASP A 75 11.88 17.96 9.47
C ASP A 75 11.72 18.47 8.02
N ASP A 76 11.89 19.75 7.71
CA ASP A 76 11.77 20.39 6.40
C ASP A 76 12.68 19.84 5.29
N GLY A 77 13.89 19.34 5.60
CA GLY A 77 14.85 18.91 4.59
C GLY A 77 14.51 17.58 3.91
N ASN A 78 13.96 16.62 4.68
CA ASN A 78 13.56 15.30 4.19
C ASN A 78 12.03 15.21 3.97
N SER A 79 11.25 16.08 4.62
CA SER A 79 9.81 16.22 4.38
C SER A 79 9.53 16.82 3.01
N SER A 80 10.29 17.83 2.56
CA SER A 80 10.02 18.49 1.27
C SER A 80 10.19 17.57 0.05
N GLU A 81 11.26 16.76 -0.01
CA GLU A 81 11.45 15.80 -1.12
C GLU A 81 10.41 14.68 -1.09
N ASN A 82 10.10 14.13 0.09
CA ASN A 82 9.07 13.10 0.22
C ASN A 82 7.67 13.65 -0.10
N GLN A 83 7.35 14.87 0.33
CA GLN A 83 6.09 15.54 0.03
C GLN A 83 5.97 15.85 -1.46
N ARG A 84 7.07 16.26 -2.11
CA ARG A 84 7.13 16.43 -3.56
C ARG A 84 6.90 15.11 -4.31
N ALA A 85 7.52 14.02 -3.85
CA ALA A 85 7.32 12.69 -4.42
C ALA A 85 5.85 12.23 -4.28
N HIS A 86 5.22 12.48 -3.12
CA HIS A 86 3.80 12.18 -2.91
C HIS A 86 2.87 13.03 -3.79
N LEU A 87 3.16 14.32 -3.97
CA LEU A 87 2.38 15.18 -4.87
C LEU A 87 2.51 14.75 -6.33
N LEU A 88 3.69 14.29 -6.76
CA LEU A 88 3.91 13.75 -8.10
C LEU A 88 3.13 12.45 -8.31
N ASP A 89 3.20 11.48 -7.37
CA ASP A 89 2.39 10.25 -7.45
C ASP A 89 0.89 10.56 -7.48
N ASN A 90 0.43 11.49 -6.64
CA ASN A 90 -0.97 11.89 -6.64
C ASN A 90 -1.40 12.51 -7.98
N THR A 91 -0.56 13.38 -8.54
CA THR A 91 -0.80 14.00 -9.86
C THR A 91 -0.84 12.94 -10.95
N GLU A 92 0.10 11.98 -10.96
CA GLU A 92 0.12 10.90 -11.94
C GLU A 92 -1.10 9.99 -11.81
N ARG A 93 -1.53 9.68 -10.58
CA ARG A 93 -2.75 8.92 -10.31
C ARG A 93 -3.99 9.66 -10.80
N LEU A 94 -4.07 10.97 -10.61
CA LEU A 94 -5.15 11.81 -11.12
C LEU A 94 -5.15 11.83 -12.65
N GLU A 95 -4.00 12.01 -13.29
CA GLU A 95 -3.90 11.95 -14.75
C GLU A 95 -4.33 10.59 -15.30
N ARG A 96 -3.85 9.49 -14.70
CA ARG A 96 -4.28 8.13 -15.08
C ARG A 96 -5.77 7.93 -14.90
N SER A 97 -6.35 8.43 -13.81
CA SER A 97 -7.78 8.36 -13.56
C SER A 97 -8.56 9.19 -14.58
N SER A 98 -8.09 10.39 -14.91
CA SER A 98 -8.70 11.26 -15.92
C SER A 98 -8.72 10.60 -17.29
N ARG A 99 -7.59 10.03 -17.74
CA ARG A 99 -7.52 9.30 -19.03
C ARG A 99 -8.44 8.08 -19.05
N ARG A 100 -8.56 7.37 -17.93
CA ARG A 100 -9.50 6.23 -17.81
C ARG A 100 -10.95 6.67 -17.90
N LEU A 101 -11.30 7.80 -17.28
CA LEU A 101 -12.65 8.35 -17.36
C LEU A 101 -12.97 8.85 -18.77
N GLU A 102 -12.02 9.51 -19.43
CA GLU A 102 -12.16 9.97 -20.82
C GLU A 102 -12.34 8.79 -21.78
N ALA A 103 -11.51 7.75 -21.67
CA ALA A 103 -11.66 6.52 -22.45
C ALA A 103 -12.99 5.82 -22.15
N GLY A 104 -13.40 5.75 -20.88
CA GLY A 104 -14.68 5.18 -20.48
C GLY A 104 -15.87 5.96 -21.05
N TYR A 105 -15.78 7.28 -21.08
CA TYR A 105 -16.79 8.15 -21.70
C TYR A 105 -16.85 7.93 -23.21
N GLN A 106 -15.71 7.85 -23.90
CA GLN A 106 -15.67 7.55 -25.33
C GLN A 106 -16.33 6.21 -25.64
N ILE A 107 -16.01 5.15 -24.88
CA ILE A 107 -16.63 3.82 -25.04
C ILE A 107 -18.14 3.90 -24.81
N ALA A 108 -18.60 4.66 -23.82
CA ALA A 108 -20.03 4.82 -23.55
C ALA A 108 -20.76 5.49 -24.73
N VAL A 109 -20.17 6.54 -25.32
CA VAL A 109 -20.74 7.22 -26.51
C VAL A 109 -20.75 6.29 -27.73
N GLU A 110 -19.67 5.55 -27.98
CA GLU A 110 -19.63 4.55 -29.06
C GLU A 110 -20.70 3.46 -28.84
N THR A 111 -20.89 3.02 -27.60
CA THR A 111 -21.91 2.03 -27.24
C THR A 111 -23.33 2.57 -27.42
N GLU A 112 -23.56 3.85 -27.11
CA GLU A 112 -24.85 4.53 -27.37
C GLU A 112 -25.17 4.54 -28.87
N GLN A 113 -24.17 4.87 -29.71
CA GLN A 113 -24.34 4.86 -31.16
C GLN A 113 -24.68 3.46 -31.69
N ILE A 114 -24.00 2.41 -31.22
CA ILE A 114 -24.32 1.02 -31.56
C ILE A 114 -25.74 0.66 -31.08
N GLY A 115 -26.11 1.10 -29.87
CA GLY A 115 -27.45 0.94 -29.33
C GLY A 115 -28.53 1.55 -30.22
N GLN A 116 -28.29 2.77 -30.73
CA GLN A 116 -29.20 3.45 -31.65
C GLN A 116 -29.36 2.69 -32.97
N GLU A 117 -28.26 2.21 -33.56
CA GLU A 117 -28.29 1.40 -34.78
C GLU A 117 -29.06 0.08 -34.57
N MET A 118 -28.86 -0.58 -33.42
CA MET A 118 -29.63 -1.78 -33.07
C MET A 118 -31.13 -1.48 -32.96
N LEU A 119 -31.54 -0.37 -32.35
CA LEU A 119 -32.94 0.02 -32.27
C LEU A 119 -33.55 0.33 -33.64
N GLU A 120 -32.78 0.97 -34.52
CA GLU A 120 -33.20 1.20 -35.91
C GLU A 120 -33.40 -0.12 -36.67
N ASN A 121 -32.44 -1.04 -36.56
CA ASN A 121 -32.53 -2.37 -37.16
C ASN A 121 -33.75 -3.16 -36.63
N LEU A 122 -33.97 -3.15 -35.32
CA LEU A 122 -35.13 -3.80 -34.70
C LEU A 122 -36.46 -3.17 -35.17
N SER A 123 -36.51 -1.85 -35.33
CA SER A 123 -37.69 -1.16 -35.88
C SER A 123 -37.96 -1.59 -37.32
N HIS A 124 -36.91 -1.65 -38.14
CA HIS A 124 -37.01 -2.09 -39.53
C HIS A 124 -37.46 -3.55 -39.64
N ASP A 125 -36.90 -4.44 -38.82
CA ASP A 125 -37.29 -5.85 -38.78
C ASP A 125 -38.71 -6.06 -38.27
N ARG A 126 -39.15 -5.27 -37.27
CA ARG A 126 -40.56 -5.23 -36.85
C ARG A 126 -41.46 -4.87 -38.03
N GLU A 127 -41.09 -3.88 -38.82
CA GLU A 127 -41.86 -3.48 -40.00
C GLU A 127 -41.91 -4.59 -41.06
N LYS A 128 -40.78 -5.26 -41.35
CA LYS A 128 -40.76 -6.44 -42.24
C LYS A 128 -41.70 -7.54 -41.75
N ILE A 129 -41.68 -7.85 -40.45
CA ILE A 129 -42.57 -8.85 -39.85
C ILE A 129 -44.03 -8.44 -39.99
N GLN A 130 -44.37 -7.17 -39.78
CA GLN A 130 -45.74 -6.69 -39.96
C GLN A 130 -46.20 -6.83 -41.42
N ARG A 131 -45.37 -6.42 -42.39
CA ARG A 131 -45.68 -6.60 -43.82
C ARG A 131 -45.85 -8.08 -44.19
N ALA A 132 -44.99 -8.95 -43.69
CA ALA A 132 -45.10 -10.39 -43.91
C ALA A 132 -46.39 -10.97 -43.33
N ARG A 133 -46.79 -10.54 -42.12
CA ARG A 133 -48.07 -10.95 -41.49
C ARG A 133 -49.28 -10.45 -42.26
N GLU A 134 -49.24 -9.22 -42.78
CA GLU A 134 -50.31 -8.67 -43.62
C GLU A 134 -50.43 -9.47 -44.93
N ARG A 135 -49.30 -9.76 -45.59
CA ARG A 135 -49.29 -10.55 -46.82
C ARG A 135 -49.79 -11.98 -46.62
N LEU A 136 -49.49 -12.59 -45.48
CA LEU A 136 -50.05 -13.90 -45.12
C LEU A 136 -51.58 -13.83 -44.97
N ARG A 137 -52.11 -12.82 -44.26
CA ARG A 137 -53.57 -12.64 -44.14
C ARG A 137 -54.26 -12.44 -45.48
N GLU A 138 -53.65 -11.67 -46.39
CA GLU A 138 -54.18 -11.49 -47.75
C GLU A 138 -54.18 -12.81 -48.53
N THR A 139 -53.12 -13.59 -48.39
CA THR A 139 -52.99 -14.91 -49.01
C THR A 139 -54.03 -15.89 -48.45
N ASP A 140 -54.24 -15.92 -47.14
CA ASP A 140 -55.30 -16.71 -46.50
C ASP A 140 -56.70 -16.31 -47.00
N ALA A 141 -56.96 -15.00 -47.16
CA ALA A 141 -58.22 -14.52 -47.72
C ALA A 141 -58.41 -14.96 -49.19
N ASN A 142 -57.34 -14.92 -49.99
CA ASN A 142 -57.37 -15.37 -51.38
C ASN A 142 -57.53 -16.90 -51.47
N LEU A 143 -56.86 -17.68 -50.61
CA LEU A 143 -57.06 -19.13 -50.51
C LEU A 143 -58.51 -19.47 -50.11
N GLY A 144 -59.10 -18.72 -49.18
CA GLY A 144 -60.51 -18.86 -48.82
C GLY A 144 -61.47 -18.60 -49.98
N LYS A 145 -61.19 -17.58 -50.82
CA LYS A 145 -61.94 -17.33 -52.06
C LYS A 145 -61.77 -18.47 -53.06
N SER A 146 -60.54 -18.93 -53.31
CA SER A 146 -60.24 -20.03 -54.22
C SER A 146 -60.91 -21.33 -53.78
N SER A 147 -60.89 -21.65 -52.48
CA SER A 147 -61.58 -22.80 -51.90
C SER A 147 -63.10 -22.74 -52.13
N ARG A 148 -63.71 -21.56 -51.98
CA ARG A 148 -65.14 -21.35 -52.26
C ARG A 148 -65.47 -21.55 -53.74
N ILE A 149 -64.63 -21.06 -54.65
CA ILE A 149 -64.80 -21.27 -56.11
C ILE A 149 -64.73 -22.76 -56.44
N LEU A 150 -63.71 -23.47 -55.94
CA LEU A 150 -63.56 -24.92 -56.15
C LEU A 150 -64.76 -25.70 -55.63
N THR A 151 -65.28 -25.35 -54.44
CA THR A 151 -66.49 -25.95 -53.89
C THR A 151 -67.71 -25.70 -54.77
N GLY A 152 -67.82 -24.50 -55.36
CA GLY A 152 -68.87 -24.17 -56.32
C GLY A 152 -68.76 -24.97 -57.64
N MET A 153 -67.54 -25.24 -58.11
CA MET A 153 -67.29 -26.08 -59.30
C MET A 153 -67.63 -27.55 -59.04
N LEU A 154 -67.27 -28.09 -57.87
CA LEU A 154 -67.59 -29.47 -57.46
C LEU A 154 -69.10 -29.75 -57.33
N ARG A 155 -69.89 -28.70 -57.13
CA ARG A 155 -71.34 -28.78 -56.94
C ARG A 155 -72.14 -28.61 -58.24
N ARG A 156 -71.46 -28.28 -59.34
CA ARG A 156 -72.02 -28.29 -60.71
C ARG A 156 -71.79 -29.65 -61.34
#